data_AF-A0A1F7W9G4-F1
#
_entry.id   AF-A0A1F7W9G4-F1
#
_cell.length_a   1.000
_cell.length_b   1.000
_cell.length_c   1.000
_cell.angle_alpha   90.00
_cell.angle_beta   90.00
_cell.angle_gamma   90.00
#
_symmetry.space_group_name_H-M   'P 1'
#
loop_
_entity.id
_entity.type
_entity.pdbx_description
1 polymer ?
#
loop_
_entity_poly.entity_id
_entity_poly.type
_entity_poly.pdbx_seq_one_letter_code
_entity_poly.pdbx_strand_id
1 'polypeptide(L)'
;MKSESHMFHPRLVDELFGHKSEKEITETFAGTGRSVNGSFDRSRFSNTAIAMERLSGHADYCLPHASDPLAPYGRFRGRHIIGTGTRVLGGVYLGHRPREAIVLDASSVVLQSCLKSFVADRLNLMRTKFVHGDLTLDVNQQGVMRAFATDLPQALFEFTLACLPYHEHKTAEVFRRTSLPPDSELALDVYLEARTGVCRHMVLFLVGMFELLAKIGLTQGSMSVCRCYIPNLFSHAWARFEREGSDPLILDPAQNFIGSMENAGEMGKFVYDHELAKFFSAE
;
A
#
# COMPACT_ATOMS: atom_id res chain seq x y z
N MET A 1 10.55 -32.63 42.92
CA MET A 1 10.86 -32.34 41.51
C MET A 1 10.78 -30.84 41.31
N LYS A 2 11.91 -30.18 41.11
CA LYS A 2 11.98 -28.74 40.81
C LYS A 2 11.62 -28.55 39.34
N SER A 3 10.66 -27.68 39.02
CA SER A 3 10.33 -27.30 37.65
C SER A 3 11.49 -26.49 37.09
N GLU A 4 12.13 -26.99 36.04
CA GLU A 4 13.13 -26.24 35.29
C GLU A 4 12.45 -25.02 34.65
N SER A 5 12.85 -23.84 35.09
CA SER A 5 12.48 -22.57 34.49
C SER A 5 13.00 -22.55 33.05
N HIS A 6 12.10 -22.53 32.07
CA HIS A 6 12.46 -22.18 30.70
C HIS A 6 12.78 -20.68 30.65
N MET A 7 14.05 -20.39 30.90
CA MET A 7 14.63 -19.06 30.82
C MET A 7 14.61 -18.62 29.35
N PHE A 8 13.79 -17.62 29.03
CA PHE A 8 13.77 -16.96 27.73
C PHE A 8 15.16 -16.40 27.44
N HIS A 9 15.83 -16.94 26.43
CA HIS A 9 17.13 -16.44 25.98
C HIS A 9 16.88 -15.20 25.11
N PRO A 10 17.31 -13.99 25.51
CA PRO A 10 17.16 -12.77 24.70
C PRO A 10 17.77 -12.88 23.30
N ARG A 11 18.70 -13.84 23.13
CA ARG A 11 19.36 -14.17 21.88
C ARG A 11 18.46 -14.79 20.82
N LEU A 12 17.28 -15.34 21.12
CA LEU A 12 16.45 -15.97 20.08
C LEU A 12 15.86 -14.95 19.09
N VAL A 13 15.55 -13.73 19.57
CA VAL A 13 15.13 -12.60 18.72
C VAL A 13 16.34 -12.07 17.94
N ASP A 14 17.50 -11.96 18.59
CA ASP A 14 18.75 -11.58 17.91
C ASP A 14 19.26 -12.67 16.94
N GLU A 15 18.93 -13.95 17.12
CA GLU A 15 19.34 -15.07 16.24
C GLU A 15 18.37 -15.24 15.06
N LEU A 16 17.07 -14.99 15.25
CA LEU A 16 16.09 -14.95 14.16
C LEU A 16 16.31 -13.76 13.21
N PHE A 17 16.94 -12.68 13.69
CA PHE A 17 17.11 -11.42 12.94
C PHE A 17 18.56 -10.93 12.78
N GLY A 18 19.55 -11.59 13.39
CA GLY A 18 20.96 -11.13 13.46
C GLY A 18 21.98 -11.88 12.61
N HIS A 19 21.56 -12.75 11.70
CA HIS A 19 22.44 -13.32 10.67
C HIS A 19 21.80 -13.31 9.28
N LYS A 20 21.25 -12.16 8.88
CA LYS A 20 21.22 -11.83 7.45
C LYS A 20 22.08 -10.62 7.24
N SER A 21 23.24 -10.84 6.63
CA SER A 21 24.09 -9.76 6.16
C SER A 21 23.26 -8.84 5.24
N GLU A 22 23.60 -7.54 5.21
CA GLU A 22 22.97 -6.54 4.33
C GLU A 22 22.89 -7.03 2.87
N LYS A 23 23.83 -7.89 2.48
CA LYS A 23 23.91 -8.62 1.22
C LYS A 23 22.84 -9.72 1.03
N GLU A 24 22.47 -10.49 2.06
CA GLU A 24 21.40 -11.51 1.97
C GLU A 24 20.00 -10.91 1.90
N ILE A 25 19.80 -9.76 2.57
CA ILE A 25 18.60 -8.93 2.40
C ILE A 25 18.56 -8.46 0.93
N THR A 26 19.71 -8.02 0.38
CA THR A 26 19.84 -7.54 -1.00
C THR A 26 19.66 -8.64 -2.07
N GLU A 27 20.16 -9.85 -1.84
CA GLU A 27 20.09 -10.98 -2.78
C GLU A 27 18.74 -11.70 -2.74
N THR A 28 18.05 -11.73 -1.59
CA THR A 28 16.65 -12.20 -1.51
C THR A 28 15.71 -11.32 -2.34
N PHE A 29 16.05 -10.04 -2.57
CA PHE A 29 15.27 -9.10 -3.40
C PHE A 29 15.23 -9.44 -4.89
N ALA A 30 16.09 -10.33 -5.40
CA ALA A 30 16.17 -10.66 -6.83
C ALA A 30 15.33 -11.90 -7.24
N GLY A 31 14.87 -12.74 -6.29
CA GLY A 31 14.54 -14.14 -6.60
C GLY A 31 13.09 -14.61 -6.51
N THR A 32 12.18 -13.94 -5.78
CA THR A 32 10.90 -14.59 -5.42
C THR A 32 9.67 -13.70 -5.61
N GLY A 33 9.21 -13.62 -6.86
CA GLY A 33 7.83 -13.21 -7.16
C GLY A 33 6.91 -14.41 -7.15
N ARG A 34 6.18 -14.65 -6.04
CA ARG A 34 5.00 -15.53 -6.08
C ARG A 34 3.76 -14.68 -6.36
N SER A 35 3.14 -14.95 -7.50
CA SER A 35 1.82 -14.44 -7.88
C SER A 35 0.77 -15.09 -6.98
N VAL A 36 -0.04 -14.27 -6.31
CA VAL A 36 -1.23 -14.72 -5.58
C VAL A 36 -2.37 -14.81 -6.59
N ASN A 37 -2.73 -16.02 -6.98
CA ASN A 37 -3.89 -16.30 -7.84
C ASN A 37 -5.16 -16.31 -6.98
N GLY A 38 -5.92 -15.22 -7.02
CA GLY A 38 -7.33 -15.16 -6.65
C GLY A 38 -8.13 -14.60 -7.82
N SER A 39 -9.30 -15.18 -8.13
CA SER A 39 -10.16 -14.68 -9.21
C SER A 39 -10.76 -13.33 -8.83
N PHE A 40 -10.14 -12.24 -9.27
CA PHE A 40 -10.59 -10.87 -9.05
C PHE A 40 -11.72 -10.50 -10.03
N ASP A 41 -12.90 -10.11 -9.52
CA ASP A 41 -13.87 -9.33 -10.31
C ASP A 41 -13.36 -7.89 -10.44
N ARG A 42 -12.62 -7.64 -11.53
CA ARG A 42 -11.98 -6.35 -11.84
C ARG A 42 -12.96 -5.25 -12.25
N SER A 43 -14.23 -5.59 -12.51
CA SER A 43 -15.19 -4.68 -13.15
C SER A 43 -15.85 -3.69 -12.19
N ARG A 44 -15.85 -3.97 -10.88
CA ARG A 44 -16.67 -3.23 -9.92
C ARG A 44 -15.98 -2.07 -9.19
N PHE A 45 -14.66 -1.89 -9.34
CA PHE A 45 -13.88 -0.97 -8.49
C PHE A 45 -12.72 -0.25 -9.20
N SER A 46 -12.69 -0.25 -10.53
CA SER A 46 -11.54 0.20 -11.31
C SER A 46 -11.93 1.36 -12.25
N ASN A 47 -12.03 2.58 -11.71
CA ASN A 47 -11.99 3.79 -12.52
C ASN A 47 -10.58 4.08 -13.13
N THR A 48 -9.69 3.08 -13.14
CA THR A 48 -8.44 3.07 -13.92
C THR A 48 -8.72 3.23 -15.41
N ALA A 49 -9.88 2.77 -15.88
CA ALA A 49 -10.35 2.96 -17.26
C ALA A 49 -10.32 4.43 -17.71
N ILE A 50 -10.67 5.36 -16.82
CA ILE A 50 -10.68 6.80 -17.11
C ILE A 50 -9.26 7.34 -17.35
N ALA A 51 -8.29 6.85 -16.58
CA ALA A 51 -6.88 7.20 -16.83
C ALA A 51 -6.41 6.60 -18.16
N MET A 52 -6.86 5.39 -18.53
CA MET A 52 -6.53 4.75 -19.81
C MET A 52 -7.15 5.47 -21.00
N GLU A 53 -8.42 5.91 -20.91
CA GLU A 53 -9.10 6.69 -21.93
C GLU A 53 -8.33 7.97 -22.26
N ARG A 54 -7.89 8.68 -21.22
CA ARG A 54 -7.05 9.89 -21.36
C ARG A 54 -5.72 9.63 -22.05
N LEU A 55 -5.13 8.46 -21.84
CA LEU A 55 -3.84 8.07 -22.43
C LEU A 55 -3.98 7.48 -23.83
N SER A 56 -5.20 7.27 -24.32
CA SER A 56 -5.43 6.73 -25.66
C SER A 56 -4.77 7.64 -26.70
N GLY A 57 -3.86 7.07 -27.52
CA GLY A 57 -3.08 7.80 -28.50
C GLY A 57 -1.86 8.56 -27.95
N HIS A 58 -1.59 8.50 -26.64
CA HIS A 58 -0.38 9.05 -26.06
C HIS A 58 0.85 8.23 -26.47
N ALA A 59 1.91 8.88 -26.96
CA ALA A 59 3.10 8.21 -27.50
C ALA A 59 3.78 7.25 -26.50
N ASP A 60 3.77 7.62 -25.21
CA ASP A 60 4.37 6.82 -24.13
C ASP A 60 3.45 5.71 -23.57
N TYR A 61 2.22 5.57 -24.06
CA TYR A 61 1.26 4.58 -23.58
C TYR A 61 1.21 3.34 -24.48
N CYS A 62 1.45 2.18 -23.87
CA CYS A 62 1.26 0.88 -24.51
C CYS A 62 -0.02 0.23 -23.98
N LEU A 63 -0.93 -0.12 -24.89
CA LEU A 63 -2.17 -0.80 -24.56
C LEU A 63 -1.92 -2.15 -23.83
N PRO A 64 -2.85 -2.59 -22.97
CA PRO A 64 -2.77 -3.90 -22.35
C PRO A 64 -2.70 -5.00 -23.42
N HIS A 65 -1.86 -6.01 -23.17
CA HIS A 65 -1.68 -7.14 -24.07
C HIS A 65 -1.78 -8.45 -23.29
N ALA A 66 -2.38 -9.48 -23.89
CA ALA A 66 -2.63 -10.76 -23.22
C ALA A 66 -1.35 -11.47 -22.74
N SER A 67 -0.21 -11.20 -23.39
CA SER A 67 1.09 -11.74 -22.99
C SER A 67 1.74 -11.01 -21.80
N ASP A 68 1.15 -9.93 -21.29
CA ASP A 68 1.63 -9.19 -20.12
C ASP A 68 0.55 -9.13 -19.02
N PRO A 69 0.31 -10.25 -18.31
CA PRO A 69 -0.71 -10.33 -17.27
C PRO A 69 -0.43 -9.42 -16.06
N LEU A 70 0.80 -8.91 -15.94
CA LEU A 70 1.21 -7.99 -14.86
C LEU A 70 0.81 -6.53 -15.16
N ALA A 71 0.43 -6.22 -16.39
CA ALA A 71 0.01 -4.89 -16.83
C ALA A 71 -1.40 -4.93 -17.46
N PRO A 72 -2.45 -5.32 -16.70
CA PRO A 72 -3.80 -5.45 -17.23
C PRO A 72 -4.42 -4.12 -17.69
N TYR A 73 -3.81 -2.99 -17.31
CA TYR A 73 -4.20 -1.65 -17.71
C TYR A 73 -3.21 -1.01 -18.71
N GLY A 74 -2.28 -1.82 -19.25
CA GLY A 74 -1.21 -1.33 -20.11
C GLY A 74 -0.03 -0.75 -19.33
N ARG A 75 0.89 -0.15 -20.08
CA ARG A 75 2.10 0.47 -19.54
C ARG A 75 2.20 1.92 -19.97
N PHE A 76 2.68 2.78 -19.08
CA PHE A 76 3.04 4.14 -19.40
C PHE A 76 4.53 4.33 -19.10
N ARG A 77 5.31 4.75 -20.10
CA ARG A 77 6.78 4.88 -20.01
C ARG A 77 7.47 3.60 -19.50
N GLY A 78 6.98 2.44 -19.93
CA GLY A 78 7.51 1.13 -19.55
C GLY A 78 7.04 0.60 -18.19
N ARG A 79 6.41 1.42 -17.33
CA ARG A 79 5.85 1.01 -16.04
C ARG A 79 4.43 0.51 -16.19
N HIS A 80 4.04 -0.55 -15.48
CA HIS A 80 2.64 -0.99 -15.48
C HIS A 80 1.76 0.06 -14.79
N ILE A 81 0.59 0.33 -15.35
CA ILE A 81 -0.36 1.28 -14.74
C ILE A 81 -0.94 0.64 -13.48
N ILE A 82 -0.81 1.35 -12.37
CA ILE A 82 -1.36 0.94 -11.08
C ILE A 82 -2.89 1.08 -11.16
N GLY A 83 -3.60 0.07 -10.67
CA GLY A 83 -5.04 -0.02 -10.49
C GLY A 83 -5.42 -1.15 -9.52
N THR A 84 -6.70 -1.48 -9.44
CA THR A 84 -7.18 -2.55 -8.55
C THR A 84 -6.57 -3.90 -8.92
N GLY A 85 -6.04 -4.62 -7.93
CA GLY A 85 -5.41 -5.93 -8.12
C GLY A 85 -4.05 -5.91 -8.83
N THR A 86 -3.45 -4.74 -9.07
CA THR A 86 -2.08 -4.63 -9.58
C THR A 86 -1.12 -4.20 -8.49
N ARG A 87 0.14 -4.62 -8.60
CA ARG A 87 1.21 -4.18 -7.71
C ARG A 87 1.45 -2.66 -7.83
N VAL A 88 1.83 -2.01 -6.74
CA VAL A 88 2.25 -0.61 -6.69
C VAL A 88 3.74 -0.47 -7.02
N LEU A 89 4.60 -1.31 -6.44
CA LEU A 89 6.04 -1.20 -6.63
C LEU A 89 6.44 -1.41 -8.10
N GLY A 90 7.21 -0.46 -8.64
CA GLY A 90 7.63 -0.42 -10.04
C GLY A 90 6.53 0.04 -11.01
N GLY A 91 5.34 0.39 -10.51
CA GLY A 91 4.22 0.87 -11.29
C GLY A 91 4.19 2.40 -11.42
N VAL A 92 3.20 2.88 -12.16
CA VAL A 92 2.89 4.30 -12.29
C VAL A 92 1.41 4.56 -12.03
N TYR A 93 1.12 5.52 -11.16
CA TYR A 93 -0.24 5.97 -10.87
C TYR A 93 -0.53 7.23 -11.66
N LEU A 94 -1.57 7.17 -12.48
CA LEU A 94 -2.03 8.28 -13.32
C LEU A 94 -3.41 8.73 -12.86
N GLY A 95 -3.57 10.06 -12.75
CA GLY A 95 -4.83 10.69 -12.42
C GLY A 95 -5.80 10.80 -13.59
N HIS A 96 -7.04 11.17 -13.28
CA HIS A 96 -8.01 11.56 -14.32
C HIS A 96 -7.60 12.84 -15.07
N ARG A 97 -6.96 13.81 -14.41
CA ARG A 97 -6.44 15.03 -15.06
C ARG A 97 -4.92 14.98 -15.18
N PRO A 98 -4.32 15.58 -16.24
CA PRO A 98 -2.87 15.75 -16.35
C PRO A 98 -2.28 16.49 -15.15
N ARG A 99 -1.33 15.83 -14.47
CA ARG A 99 -0.58 16.33 -13.29
C ARG A 99 0.69 15.50 -13.14
N GLU A 100 1.17 15.18 -11.94
CA GLU A 100 2.21 14.17 -11.77
C GLU A 100 1.76 12.73 -12.12
N ALA A 101 2.66 11.96 -12.74
CA ALA A 101 2.59 10.50 -12.84
C ALA A 101 3.40 9.91 -11.68
N ILE A 102 2.72 9.44 -10.62
CA ILE A 102 3.40 9.08 -9.37
C ILE A 102 4.02 7.69 -9.52
N VAL A 103 5.31 7.58 -9.22
CA VAL A 103 6.04 6.31 -9.24
C VAL A 103 6.55 5.97 -7.84
N LEU A 104 6.61 4.68 -7.53
CA LEU A 104 7.17 4.16 -6.28
C LEU A 104 8.01 2.93 -6.58
N ASP A 105 9.29 3.00 -6.28
CA ASP A 105 10.24 1.92 -6.55
C ASP A 105 10.76 1.30 -5.25
N ALA A 106 10.94 -0.03 -5.27
CA ALA A 106 11.44 -0.76 -4.10
C ALA A 106 12.88 -0.35 -3.73
N SER A 107 13.64 0.23 -4.65
CA SER A 107 14.99 0.75 -4.42
C SER A 107 15.02 2.14 -3.79
N SER A 108 13.86 2.78 -3.53
CA SER A 108 13.79 4.07 -2.84
C SER A 108 14.46 4.01 -1.48
N VAL A 109 15.46 4.87 -1.26
CA VAL A 109 16.16 4.96 0.03
C VAL A 109 15.22 5.45 1.13
N VAL A 110 14.35 6.41 0.82
CA VAL A 110 13.35 6.95 1.76
C VAL A 110 12.38 5.85 2.19
N LEU A 111 11.86 5.09 1.22
CA LEU A 111 10.93 3.99 1.48
C LEU A 111 11.60 2.87 2.29
N GLN A 112 12.84 2.51 1.98
CA GLN A 112 13.61 1.52 2.75
C GLN A 112 13.87 1.99 4.18
N SER A 113 14.13 3.27 4.40
CA SER A 113 14.27 3.86 5.73
C SER A 113 12.93 3.78 6.50
N CYS A 114 11.82 4.12 5.85
CA CYS A 114 10.47 3.98 6.43
C CYS A 114 10.16 2.53 6.81
N LEU A 115 10.49 1.56 5.96
CA LEU A 115 10.31 0.13 6.23
C LEU A 115 11.10 -0.31 7.47
N LYS A 116 12.38 0.06 7.55
CA LYS A 116 13.25 -0.27 8.69
C LYS A 116 12.70 0.31 10.00
N SER A 117 12.30 1.58 10.01
CA SER A 117 11.68 2.22 11.19
C SER A 117 10.40 1.50 11.59
N PHE A 118 9.50 1.26 10.64
CA PHE A 118 8.22 0.62 10.90
C PHE A 118 8.37 -0.78 11.50
N VAL A 119 9.28 -1.60 10.96
CA VAL A 119 9.54 -2.95 11.47
C VAL A 119 10.16 -2.87 12.87
N ALA A 120 11.15 -2.00 13.09
CA ALA A 120 11.79 -1.85 14.40
C ALA A 120 10.78 -1.41 15.47
N ASP A 121 9.95 -0.41 15.18
CA ASP A 121 8.93 0.12 16.10
C ASP A 121 7.89 -0.96 16.45
N ARG A 122 7.44 -1.74 15.47
CA ARG A 122 6.52 -2.87 15.70
C ARG A 122 7.14 -3.97 16.55
N LEU A 123 8.38 -4.36 16.27
CA LEU A 123 9.07 -5.39 17.07
C LEU A 123 9.25 -4.94 18.52
N ASN A 124 9.59 -3.65 18.73
CA ASN A 124 9.65 -3.06 20.06
C ASN A 124 8.28 -3.08 20.77
N LEU A 125 7.21 -2.71 20.07
CA LEU A 125 5.85 -2.76 20.62
C LEU A 125 5.45 -4.19 21.01
N MET A 126 5.71 -5.18 20.16
CA MET A 126 5.44 -6.59 20.44
C MET A 126 6.22 -7.07 21.66
N ARG A 127 7.51 -6.69 21.76
CA ARG A 127 8.35 -7.01 22.92
C ARG A 127 7.76 -6.42 24.21
N THR A 128 7.35 -5.16 24.18
CA THR A 128 6.72 -4.49 25.33
C THR A 128 5.43 -5.20 25.74
N LYS A 129 4.51 -5.46 24.80
CA LYS A 129 3.27 -6.19 25.08
C LYS A 129 3.53 -7.60 25.64
N PHE A 130 4.53 -8.30 25.13
CA PHE A 130 4.92 -9.62 25.63
C PHE A 130 5.43 -9.56 27.08
N VAL A 131 6.30 -8.61 27.41
CA VAL A 131 6.84 -8.42 28.77
C VAL A 131 5.74 -8.06 29.78
N HIS A 132 4.74 -7.28 29.36
CA HIS A 132 3.61 -6.91 30.21
C HIS A 132 2.51 -7.98 30.31
N GLY A 133 2.60 -9.06 29.52
CA GLY A 133 1.57 -10.10 29.49
C GLY A 133 0.34 -9.77 28.62
N ASP A 134 0.40 -8.67 27.85
CA ASP A 134 -0.66 -8.24 26.91
C ASP A 134 -0.60 -8.98 25.57
N LEU A 135 0.46 -9.76 25.33
CA LEU A 135 0.65 -10.56 24.12
C LEU A 135 1.18 -11.94 24.49
N THR A 136 0.39 -12.97 24.18
CA THR A 136 0.83 -14.36 24.20
C THR A 136 1.12 -14.79 22.76
N LEU A 137 2.30 -15.37 22.51
CA LEU A 137 2.66 -15.90 21.20
C LEU A 137 3.47 -17.18 21.35
N ASP A 138 3.36 -18.06 20.36
CA ASP A 138 4.29 -19.18 20.24
C ASP A 138 5.68 -18.61 19.95
N VAL A 139 6.67 -18.93 20.78
CA VAL A 139 8.05 -18.43 20.64
C VAL A 139 8.80 -19.21 19.55
N ASN A 140 8.19 -19.26 18.37
CA ASN A 140 8.75 -19.78 17.13
C ASN A 140 8.50 -18.78 16.00
N GLN A 141 9.18 -18.98 14.86
CA GLN A 141 9.10 -18.07 13.73
C GLN A 141 7.66 -17.80 13.27
N GLN A 142 6.82 -18.85 13.18
CA GLN A 142 5.44 -18.70 12.73
C GLN A 142 4.57 -17.93 13.73
N GLY A 143 4.75 -18.16 15.03
CA GLY A 143 4.04 -17.45 16.08
C GLY A 143 4.35 -15.95 16.09
N VAL A 144 5.63 -15.60 15.93
CA VAL A 144 6.06 -14.19 15.81
C VAL A 144 5.49 -13.55 14.54
N MET A 145 5.56 -14.23 13.39
CA MET A 145 4.99 -13.71 12.14
C MET A 145 3.48 -13.51 12.22
N ARG A 146 2.74 -14.45 12.83
CA ARG A 146 1.31 -14.30 13.10
C ARG A 146 1.04 -13.08 13.96
N ALA A 147 1.74 -12.95 15.09
CA ALA A 147 1.59 -11.82 16.00
C ALA A 147 1.92 -10.47 15.34
N PHE A 148 2.95 -10.42 14.48
CA PHE A 148 3.30 -9.24 13.71
C PHE A 148 2.20 -8.84 12.72
N ALA A 149 1.55 -9.81 12.09
CA ALA A 149 0.53 -9.57 11.07
C ALA A 149 -0.85 -9.19 11.65
N THR A 150 -1.13 -9.50 12.92
CA THR A 150 -2.47 -9.39 13.54
C THR A 150 -3.10 -8.00 13.39
N ASP A 151 -2.37 -6.94 13.75
CA ASP A 151 -2.84 -5.55 13.69
C ASP A 151 -2.17 -4.77 12.54
N LEU A 152 -1.63 -5.49 11.55
CA LEU A 152 -0.84 -4.91 10.46
C LEU A 152 -1.56 -3.79 9.70
N PRO A 153 -2.83 -3.98 9.25
CA PRO A 153 -3.56 -2.93 8.55
C PRO A 153 -3.67 -1.63 9.36
N GLN A 154 -3.97 -1.74 10.67
CA GLN A 154 -4.14 -0.59 11.55
C GLN A 154 -2.84 0.19 11.72
N ALA A 155 -1.71 -0.45 12.08
CA ALA A 155 -0.51 0.37 12.28
C ALA A 155 0.12 0.84 10.95
N LEU A 156 -0.06 0.13 9.82
CA LEU A 156 0.32 0.68 8.52
C LEU A 156 -0.49 1.94 8.18
N PHE A 157 -1.78 1.94 8.52
CA PHE A 157 -2.65 3.10 8.35
C PHE A 157 -2.17 4.29 9.19
N GLU A 158 -1.91 4.09 10.49
CA GLU A 158 -1.38 5.13 11.38
C GLU A 158 -0.01 5.63 10.94
N PHE A 159 0.88 4.72 10.54
CA PHE A 159 2.20 5.07 10.02
C PHE A 159 2.11 5.89 8.74
N THR A 160 1.14 5.58 7.88
CA THR A 160 0.85 6.37 6.67
C THR A 160 0.42 7.80 7.02
N LEU A 161 -0.49 7.97 7.99
CA LEU A 161 -0.91 9.30 8.45
C LEU A 161 0.26 10.12 9.01
N ALA A 162 1.18 9.47 9.73
CA ALA A 162 2.35 10.13 10.31
C ALA A 162 3.39 10.55 9.26
N CYS A 163 3.61 9.73 8.23
CA CYS A 163 4.58 9.98 7.17
C CYS A 163 4.07 10.97 6.11
N LEU A 164 2.79 10.83 5.71
CA LEU A 164 2.15 11.61 4.66
C LEU A 164 0.85 12.25 5.16
N PRO A 165 0.92 13.26 6.04
CA PRO A 165 -0.28 13.95 6.49
C PRO A 165 -1.01 14.59 5.30
N TYR A 166 -2.34 14.53 5.31
CA TYR A 166 -3.17 15.10 4.25
C TYR A 166 -3.02 16.62 4.24
N HIS A 167 -2.53 17.18 3.13
CA HIS A 167 -2.44 18.63 2.95
C HIS A 167 -2.42 18.99 1.47
N GLU A 168 -3.59 19.34 0.90
CA GLU A 168 -3.75 19.57 -0.53
C GLU A 168 -2.90 20.74 -1.06
N HIS A 169 -2.98 21.92 -0.44
CA HIS A 169 -2.24 23.10 -0.90
C HIS A 169 -0.72 22.90 -0.89
N LYS A 170 -0.18 22.33 0.19
CA LYS A 170 1.25 22.00 0.31
C LYS A 170 1.67 20.95 -0.73
N THR A 171 0.86 19.93 -0.95
CA THR A 171 1.11 18.90 -1.98
C THR A 171 1.14 19.52 -3.39
N ALA A 172 0.21 20.42 -3.71
CA ALA A 172 0.20 21.13 -4.98
C ALA A 172 1.42 22.07 -5.12
N GLU A 173 1.89 22.67 -4.03
CA GLU A 173 3.10 23.47 -4.02
C GLU A 173 4.36 22.62 -4.28
N VAL A 174 4.46 21.44 -3.66
CA VAL A 174 5.56 20.49 -3.92
C VAL A 174 5.64 20.17 -5.41
N PHE A 175 4.52 19.82 -6.04
CA PHE A 175 4.51 19.56 -7.48
C PHE A 175 4.92 20.79 -8.31
N ARG A 176 4.34 21.97 -8.03
CA ARG A 176 4.67 23.21 -8.75
C ARG A 176 6.16 23.55 -8.69
N ARG A 177 6.82 23.33 -7.54
CA ARG A 177 8.26 23.59 -7.36
C ARG A 177 9.15 22.70 -8.24
N THR A 178 8.68 21.53 -8.67
CA THR A 178 9.44 20.66 -9.58
C THR A 178 9.56 21.24 -11.00
N SER A 179 8.66 22.16 -11.39
CA SER A 179 8.56 22.70 -12.75
C SER A 179 8.43 21.63 -13.84
N LEU A 180 7.96 20.43 -13.47
CA LEU A 180 7.74 19.34 -14.41
C LEU A 180 6.46 19.56 -15.23
N PRO A 181 6.45 19.22 -16.53
CA PRO A 181 5.23 19.24 -17.30
C PRO A 181 4.23 18.18 -16.79
N PRO A 182 2.94 18.32 -17.11
CA PRO A 182 1.95 17.28 -16.81
C PRO A 182 2.35 15.91 -17.38
N ASP A 183 1.93 14.86 -16.68
CA ASP A 183 2.26 13.44 -16.86
C ASP A 183 3.75 13.10 -16.77
N SER A 184 4.57 14.00 -16.22
CA SER A 184 5.94 13.68 -15.83
C SER A 184 5.97 12.71 -14.66
N GLU A 185 6.91 11.77 -14.72
CA GLU A 185 7.15 10.88 -13.59
C GLU A 185 7.68 11.68 -12.41
N LEU A 186 7.09 11.48 -11.24
CA LEU A 186 7.55 12.05 -9.99
C LEU A 186 7.54 10.97 -8.92
N ALA A 187 8.69 10.73 -8.31
CA ALA A 187 8.83 9.76 -7.24
C ALA A 187 8.01 10.18 -6.02
N LEU A 188 7.31 9.23 -5.41
CA LEU A 188 6.56 9.45 -4.17
C LEU A 188 7.47 9.97 -3.03
N ASP A 189 8.77 9.64 -3.07
CA ASP A 189 9.82 10.11 -2.17
C ASP A 189 9.79 11.62 -1.96
N VAL A 190 9.54 12.39 -3.03
CA VAL A 190 9.48 13.85 -2.98
C VAL A 190 8.37 14.33 -2.03
N TYR A 191 7.26 13.60 -1.96
CA TYR A 191 6.15 13.89 -1.07
C TYR A 191 6.38 13.37 0.36
N LEU A 192 7.08 12.24 0.50
CA LEU A 192 7.50 11.69 1.80
C LEU A 192 8.47 12.62 2.51
N GLU A 193 9.50 13.11 1.81
CA GLU A 193 10.47 14.08 2.32
C GLU A 193 9.80 15.40 2.70
N ALA A 194 8.86 15.87 1.87
CA ALA A 194 8.07 17.05 2.15
C ALA A 194 7.02 16.83 3.26
N ARG A 195 6.80 15.59 3.72
CA ARG A 195 5.75 15.20 4.68
C ARG A 195 4.40 15.81 4.32
N THR A 196 3.90 15.48 3.13
CA THR A 196 2.62 15.96 2.63
C THR A 196 2.04 14.99 1.62
N GLY A 197 0.73 14.83 1.60
CA GLY A 197 0.07 14.03 0.58
C GLY A 197 -1.39 14.38 0.40
N VAL A 198 -2.00 13.69 -0.55
CA VAL A 198 -3.45 13.56 -0.69
C VAL A 198 -3.76 12.08 -0.97
N CYS A 199 -5.04 11.72 -1.14
CA CYS A 199 -5.51 10.33 -1.25
C CYS A 199 -4.58 9.39 -2.05
N ARG A 200 -4.22 9.74 -3.28
CA ARG A 200 -3.31 8.96 -4.13
C ARG A 200 -1.90 8.77 -3.55
N HIS A 201 -1.31 9.78 -2.91
CA HIS A 201 0.03 9.67 -2.34
C HIS A 201 0.01 8.73 -1.13
N MET A 202 -0.98 8.93 -0.26
CA MET A 202 -1.14 8.17 0.97
C MET A 202 -1.43 6.70 0.68
N VAL A 203 -2.33 6.40 -0.26
CA VAL A 203 -2.64 5.01 -0.62
C VAL A 203 -1.48 4.30 -1.30
N LEU A 204 -0.72 5.00 -2.16
CA LEU A 204 0.45 4.40 -2.81
C LEU A 204 1.54 4.06 -1.79
N PHE A 205 1.78 4.92 -0.81
CA PHE A 205 2.70 4.63 0.29
C PHE A 205 2.22 3.44 1.11
N LEU A 206 0.94 3.45 1.53
CA LEU A 206 0.33 2.39 2.32
C LEU A 206 0.47 1.00 1.66
N VAL A 207 0.06 0.90 0.39
CA VAL A 207 0.11 -0.37 -0.35
C VAL A 207 1.55 -0.74 -0.71
N GLY A 208 2.41 0.23 -1.05
CA GLY A 208 3.82 0.00 -1.32
C GLY A 208 4.58 -0.55 -0.11
N MET A 209 4.31 -0.02 1.09
CA MET A 209 4.85 -0.54 2.35
C MET A 209 4.35 -1.96 2.63
N PHE A 210 3.06 -2.23 2.41
CA PHE A 210 2.51 -3.58 2.52
C PHE A 210 3.20 -4.57 1.56
N GLU A 211 3.44 -4.18 0.31
CA GLU A 211 4.14 -5.01 -0.67
C GLU A 211 5.59 -5.31 -0.27
N LEU A 212 6.29 -4.35 0.33
CA LEU A 212 7.63 -4.57 0.86
C LEU A 212 7.62 -5.55 2.04
N LEU A 213 6.68 -5.40 2.97
CA LEU A 213 6.51 -6.33 4.07
C LEU A 213 6.15 -7.75 3.57
N ALA A 214 5.32 -7.84 2.53
CA ALA A 214 4.92 -9.12 1.94
C ALA A 214 6.12 -9.84 1.33
N LYS A 215 7.04 -9.11 0.69
CA LYS A 215 8.29 -9.67 0.15
C LYS A 215 9.20 -10.28 1.23
N ILE A 216 9.15 -9.78 2.45
CA ILE A 216 9.91 -10.34 3.59
C ILE A 216 9.08 -11.29 4.47
N GLY A 217 7.87 -11.67 4.01
CA GLY A 217 7.01 -12.64 4.68
C GLY A 217 6.28 -12.11 5.91
N LEU A 218 6.27 -10.80 6.17
CA LEU A 218 5.68 -10.21 7.38
C LEU A 218 4.20 -9.81 7.21
N THR A 219 3.50 -10.37 6.22
CA THR A 219 2.09 -10.07 5.97
C THR A 219 1.25 -11.35 5.87
N GLN A 220 -0.06 -11.17 6.04
CA GLN A 220 -1.07 -12.15 5.69
C GLN A 220 -2.15 -11.43 4.88
N GLY A 221 -2.61 -12.04 3.80
CA GLY A 221 -3.58 -11.43 2.89
C GLY A 221 -2.97 -10.58 1.78
N SER A 222 -3.81 -9.77 1.14
CA SER A 222 -3.47 -8.90 0.02
C SER A 222 -3.98 -7.49 0.26
N MET A 223 -3.28 -6.50 -0.29
CA MET A 223 -3.71 -5.10 -0.27
C MET A 223 -3.64 -4.54 -1.69
N SER A 224 -4.64 -3.78 -2.11
CA SER A 224 -4.72 -3.20 -3.44
C SER A 224 -5.20 -1.76 -3.43
N VAL A 225 -4.78 -0.97 -4.43
CA VAL A 225 -5.25 0.40 -4.63
C VAL A 225 -6.58 0.38 -5.37
N CYS A 226 -7.62 0.92 -4.75
CA CYS A 226 -8.92 1.17 -5.34
C CYS A 226 -9.09 2.67 -5.65
N ARG A 227 -10.00 3.00 -6.59
CA ARG A 227 -10.29 4.38 -6.94
C ARG A 227 -11.71 4.58 -7.46
N CYS A 228 -12.27 5.76 -7.19
CA CYS A 228 -13.51 6.23 -7.79
C CYS A 228 -13.33 7.58 -8.48
N TYR A 229 -14.21 7.83 -9.42
CA TYR A 229 -14.40 9.13 -10.05
C TYR A 229 -15.89 9.36 -10.25
N ILE A 230 -16.37 10.50 -9.79
CA ILE A 230 -17.70 11.00 -10.07
C ILE A 230 -17.52 12.24 -10.96
N PRO A 231 -18.05 12.22 -12.20
CA PRO A 231 -17.92 13.34 -13.13
C PRO A 231 -18.27 14.67 -12.48
N ASN A 232 -17.41 15.68 -12.67
CA ASN A 232 -17.57 17.04 -12.16
C ASN A 232 -17.64 17.20 -10.63
N LEU A 233 -17.60 16.11 -9.86
CA LEU A 233 -17.71 16.15 -8.41
C LEU A 233 -16.35 15.87 -7.76
N PHE A 234 -15.82 14.65 -7.89
CA PHE A 234 -14.54 14.30 -7.27
C PHE A 234 -13.86 13.06 -7.86
N SER A 235 -12.56 12.90 -7.57
CA SER A 235 -11.81 11.65 -7.77
C SER A 235 -11.14 11.25 -6.46
N HIS A 236 -11.18 9.98 -6.09
CA HIS A 236 -10.61 9.50 -4.83
C HIS A 236 -9.90 8.16 -4.97
N ALA A 237 -8.98 7.89 -4.04
CA ALA A 237 -8.22 6.65 -4.00
C ALA A 237 -8.06 6.16 -2.55
N TRP A 238 -8.23 4.86 -2.34
CA TRP A 238 -8.17 4.19 -1.04
C TRP A 238 -7.60 2.77 -1.21
N ALA A 239 -7.23 2.12 -0.11
CA ALA A 239 -6.75 0.76 -0.13
C ALA A 239 -7.84 -0.21 0.30
N ARG A 240 -7.85 -1.40 -0.31
CA ARG A 240 -8.64 -2.55 0.10
C ARG A 240 -7.70 -3.64 0.58
N PHE A 241 -7.86 -4.06 1.83
CA PHE A 241 -7.15 -5.17 2.44
C PHE A 241 -8.07 -6.39 2.52
N GLU A 242 -7.56 -7.54 2.11
CA GLU A 242 -8.30 -8.80 2.11
C GLU A 242 -7.46 -9.87 2.78
N ARG A 243 -8.08 -10.64 3.67
CA ARG A 243 -7.50 -11.83 4.27
C ARG A 243 -8.50 -12.97 4.11
N GLU A 244 -7.99 -14.14 3.76
CA GLU A 244 -8.80 -15.34 3.56
C GLU A 244 -9.71 -15.60 4.77
N GLY A 245 -11.00 -15.86 4.50
CA GLY A 245 -12.00 -16.10 5.53
C GLY A 245 -12.46 -14.88 6.34
N SER A 246 -12.11 -13.65 5.90
CA SER A 246 -12.60 -12.42 6.53
C SER A 246 -13.11 -11.41 5.51
N ASP A 247 -14.02 -10.54 5.95
CA ASP A 247 -14.53 -9.46 5.13
C ASP A 247 -13.43 -8.45 4.76
N PRO A 248 -13.47 -7.87 3.54
CA PRO A 248 -12.52 -6.85 3.14
C PRO A 248 -12.56 -5.63 4.05
N LEU A 249 -11.37 -5.13 4.42
CA LEU A 249 -11.21 -3.86 5.12
C LEU A 249 -10.87 -2.75 4.12
N ILE A 250 -11.54 -1.62 4.27
CA ILE A 250 -11.23 -0.37 3.61
C ILE A 250 -10.25 0.40 4.49
N LEU A 251 -9.17 0.86 3.88
CA LEU A 251 -8.19 1.74 4.50
C LEU A 251 -8.15 3.02 3.66
N ASP A 252 -8.71 4.10 4.19
CA ASP A 252 -8.73 5.42 3.56
C ASP A 252 -8.06 6.47 4.47
N PRO A 253 -6.74 6.62 4.35
CA PRO A 253 -5.99 7.59 5.14
C PRO A 253 -6.46 9.04 4.90
N ALA A 254 -6.93 9.36 3.70
CA ALA A 254 -7.35 10.72 3.36
C ALA A 254 -8.69 11.10 4.00
N GLN A 255 -9.57 10.13 4.27
CA GLN A 255 -10.80 10.33 5.05
C GLN A 255 -10.65 9.93 6.53
N ASN A 256 -9.43 9.59 6.96
CA ASN A 256 -9.12 9.04 8.28
C ASN A 256 -10.09 7.90 8.67
N PHE A 257 -10.25 6.92 7.77
CA PHE A 257 -11.20 5.82 7.93
C PHE A 257 -10.53 4.46 7.74
N ILE A 258 -10.81 3.54 8.67
CA ILE A 258 -10.51 2.12 8.55
C ILE A 258 -11.73 1.32 9.03
N GLY A 259 -12.20 0.38 8.22
CA GLY A 259 -13.39 -0.40 8.57
C GLY A 259 -13.98 -1.16 7.39
N SER A 260 -15.14 -1.78 7.61
CA SER A 260 -15.89 -2.44 6.54
C SER A 260 -16.57 -1.43 5.62
N MET A 261 -17.06 -1.91 4.47
CA MET A 261 -17.92 -1.14 3.56
C MET A 261 -19.22 -0.68 4.23
N GLU A 262 -19.80 -1.51 5.10
CA GLU A 262 -21.01 -1.20 5.86
C GLU A 262 -20.77 -0.01 6.81
N ASN A 263 -19.72 -0.08 7.62
CA ASN A 263 -19.34 0.99 8.55
C ASN A 263 -19.06 2.31 7.81
N ALA A 264 -18.48 2.25 6.60
CA ALA A 264 -18.28 3.42 5.77
C ALA A 264 -19.61 4.10 5.39
N GLY A 265 -20.62 3.31 5.01
CA GLY A 265 -21.95 3.80 4.67
C GLY A 265 -22.62 4.49 5.86
N GLU A 266 -22.56 3.88 7.04
CA GLU A 266 -23.11 4.44 8.28
C GLU A 266 -22.44 5.77 8.67
N MET A 267 -21.14 5.89 8.46
CA MET A 267 -20.36 7.08 8.78
C MET A 267 -20.44 8.18 7.70
N GLY A 268 -21.26 8.01 6.67
CA GLY A 268 -21.39 8.96 5.56
C GLY A 268 -20.07 9.17 4.80
N LYS A 269 -19.18 8.18 4.80
CA LYS A 269 -17.91 8.25 4.08
C LYS A 269 -18.16 8.08 2.59
N PHE A 270 -17.45 8.85 1.77
CA PHE A 270 -17.72 8.89 0.33
C PHE A 270 -17.37 7.55 -0.37
N VAL A 271 -18.36 7.04 -1.11
CA VAL A 271 -18.31 6.19 -2.32
C VAL A 271 -17.07 5.29 -2.47
N TYR A 272 -17.06 4.23 -1.68
CA TYR A 272 -16.23 3.05 -1.91
C TYR A 272 -16.92 2.01 -2.82
N ASP A 273 -18.20 2.23 -3.14
CA ASP A 273 -19.07 1.40 -3.98
C ASP A 273 -19.49 2.14 -5.27
N HIS A 274 -19.37 1.48 -6.42
CA HIS A 274 -19.77 1.99 -7.73
C HIS A 274 -21.29 2.22 -7.88
N GLU A 275 -22.13 1.49 -7.15
CA GLU A 275 -23.60 1.64 -7.26
C GLU A 275 -24.09 3.01 -6.72
N LEU A 276 -23.47 3.51 -5.65
CA LEU A 276 -23.71 4.86 -5.15
C LEU A 276 -23.18 5.93 -6.12
N ALA A 277 -22.05 5.68 -6.79
CA ALA A 277 -21.51 6.59 -7.80
C ALA A 277 -22.47 6.78 -8.99
N LYS A 278 -23.14 5.69 -9.41
CA LYS A 278 -24.16 5.73 -10.48
C LYS A 278 -25.33 6.62 -10.11
N PHE A 279 -25.79 6.55 -8.86
CA PHE A 279 -26.91 7.35 -8.35
C PHE A 279 -26.62 8.86 -8.41
N PHE A 280 -25.38 9.28 -8.14
CA PHE A 280 -24.96 10.69 -8.25
C PHE A 280 -24.58 11.14 -9.67
N SER A 281 -24.43 10.21 -10.62
CA SER A 281 -24.12 10.51 -12.02
C SER A 281 -25.33 10.46 -12.96
N ALA A 282 -26.52 10.19 -12.43
CA ALA A 282 -27.76 10.01 -13.19
C ALA A 282 -28.64 11.30 -13.27
N GLU A 283 -28.07 12.46 -12.97
CA GLU A 283 -28.70 13.78 -13.18
C GLU A 283 -28.02 14.56 -14.33
#